data_AF-A0A5C8TH15-F1
#
_entry.id   AF-A0A5C8TH15-F1
#
_cell.length_a   1.000
_cell.length_b   1.000
_cell.length_c   1.000
_cell.angle_alpha   90.00
_cell.angle_beta   90.00
_cell.angle_gamma   90.00
#
_symmetry.space_group_name_H-M   'P 1'
#
loop_
_entity.id
_entity.type
_entity.pdbx_description
1 polymer ?
#
loop_
_entity_poly.entity_id
_entity_poly.type
_entity_poly.pdbx_seq_one_letter_code
_entity_poly.pdbx_strand_id
1 'polypeptide(L)'
;MAWVITLTAQPLKITSAYPRRKSAKPNPRKGVGNYYLKPYKKLLVDVTASGSALIPALKLGNMLFKALEASGHRVVLASAGQSLRRTFPEEREEGGGPRERWQYSDLWSPARPTIVYVGDVAVGLSIVEISELVMQHRTNKSRYIRESEHIPPRGRLLDDRWMAARAVPFGRFRIVAYSPYVQVDWCEQWQDTKTVPLHTQIGSVVQAIEAMAPALIEKVRQADREAEFRRQKWLEEVERQHREEDRKRVAQSMIDSQTELREMIAQWSHLVSVEQFLRLIRERAECLAGEDKERVLSRLNLALDFIGAKDPLEFFCMWKTPEERYAPRYTTLDGG
;
A
#
# COMPACT_ATOMS: atom_id res chain seq x y z
N MET A 1 14.05 -42.85 -57.16
CA MET A 1 14.44 -43.56 -55.92
C MET A 1 13.45 -43.15 -54.83
N ALA A 2 12.36 -43.90 -54.73
CA ALA A 2 11.30 -43.71 -53.76
C ALA A 2 11.66 -44.37 -52.44
N TRP A 3 11.49 -43.67 -51.32
CA TRP A 3 11.39 -44.28 -49.99
C TRP A 3 10.29 -43.56 -49.21
N VAL A 4 9.20 -44.29 -49.02
CA VAL A 4 8.05 -43.97 -48.17
C VAL A 4 8.44 -44.31 -46.73
N ILE A 5 8.27 -43.38 -45.79
CA ILE A 5 8.37 -43.68 -44.34
C ILE A 5 7.02 -43.39 -43.70
N THR A 6 6.33 -44.46 -43.38
CA THR A 6 5.13 -44.54 -42.55
C THR A 6 5.42 -44.13 -41.11
N LEU A 7 4.73 -43.11 -40.59
CA LEU A 7 4.70 -42.79 -39.16
C LEU A 7 3.61 -43.64 -38.46
N THR A 8 4.05 -44.68 -37.77
CA THR A 8 3.22 -45.41 -36.79
C THR A 8 3.23 -44.66 -35.47
N ALA A 9 2.04 -44.20 -35.03
CA ALA A 9 1.84 -43.61 -33.73
C ALA A 9 1.97 -44.65 -32.61
N GLN A 10 2.95 -44.48 -31.72
CA GLN A 10 2.99 -45.17 -30.43
C GLN A 10 2.53 -44.21 -29.32
N PRO A 11 1.54 -44.57 -28.49
CA PRO A 11 1.09 -43.73 -27.39
C PRO A 11 2.06 -43.81 -26.21
N LEU A 12 2.64 -42.67 -25.83
CA LEU A 12 3.41 -42.53 -24.60
C LEU A 12 2.48 -42.75 -23.39
N LYS A 13 2.70 -43.89 -22.70
CA LYS A 13 2.12 -44.16 -21.37
C LYS A 13 2.78 -43.23 -20.35
N ILE A 14 2.08 -42.17 -19.95
CA ILE A 14 2.45 -41.35 -18.80
C ILE A 14 1.90 -42.03 -17.55
N THR A 15 2.80 -42.62 -16.76
CA THR A 15 2.51 -43.15 -15.43
C THR A 15 2.11 -42.02 -14.48
N SER A 16 0.86 -42.08 -14.03
CA SER A 16 0.23 -41.16 -13.08
C SER A 16 0.79 -41.38 -11.66
N ALA A 17 1.60 -40.45 -11.17
CA ALA A 17 2.00 -40.36 -9.77
C ALA A 17 1.44 -39.08 -9.11
N TYR A 18 0.15 -38.80 -9.25
CA TYR A 18 -0.56 -37.84 -8.39
C TYR A 18 -2.03 -38.28 -8.24
N PRO A 19 -2.59 -38.29 -7.01
CA PRO A 19 -3.96 -38.69 -6.81
C PRO A 19 -4.91 -37.68 -7.48
N ARG A 20 -5.82 -38.20 -8.32
CA ARG A 20 -6.97 -37.50 -8.92
C ARG A 20 -7.66 -36.63 -7.88
N ARG A 21 -7.42 -35.31 -7.91
CA ARG A 21 -8.31 -34.34 -7.25
C ARG A 21 -9.62 -34.30 -8.05
N LYS A 22 -10.68 -34.84 -7.44
CA LYS A 22 -12.07 -34.67 -7.88
C LYS A 22 -12.30 -33.19 -8.18
N SER A 23 -12.92 -32.92 -9.34
CA SER A 23 -13.33 -31.61 -9.84
C SER A 23 -13.79 -30.68 -8.71
N ALA A 24 -12.93 -29.73 -8.34
CA ALA A 24 -13.24 -28.69 -7.37
C ALA A 24 -14.18 -27.68 -8.05
N LYS A 25 -15.48 -27.78 -7.77
CA LYS A 25 -16.43 -26.71 -8.05
C LYS A 25 -15.89 -25.42 -7.41
N PRO A 26 -15.82 -24.28 -8.12
CA PRO A 26 -15.37 -23.03 -7.52
C PRO A 26 -16.40 -22.64 -6.47
N ASN A 27 -16.07 -22.83 -5.19
CA ASN A 27 -16.90 -22.39 -4.09
C ASN A 27 -16.45 -20.97 -3.72
N PRO A 28 -17.15 -19.92 -4.15
CA PRO A 28 -16.84 -18.56 -3.70
C PRO A 28 -16.97 -18.53 -2.18
N ARG A 29 -16.02 -17.90 -1.47
CA ARG A 29 -16.14 -17.69 -0.02
C ARG A 29 -17.45 -16.93 0.21
N LYS A 30 -18.49 -17.62 0.70
CA LYS A 30 -19.69 -16.98 1.25
C LYS A 30 -19.26 -16.28 2.53
N GLY A 31 -18.77 -15.05 2.42
CA GLY A 31 -18.67 -14.17 3.58
C GLY A 31 -20.07 -14.03 4.18
N VAL A 32 -20.20 -14.24 5.49
CA VAL A 32 -21.47 -14.08 6.19
C VAL A 32 -21.94 -12.64 5.96
N GLY A 33 -22.99 -12.47 5.14
CA GLY A 33 -23.55 -11.16 4.79
C GLY A 33 -22.95 -10.48 3.55
N ASN A 34 -22.12 -11.14 2.75
CA ASN A 34 -21.68 -10.60 1.46
C ASN A 34 -22.38 -11.33 0.31
N TYR A 35 -23.26 -10.61 -0.38
CA TYR A 35 -24.09 -11.14 -1.46
C TYR A 35 -23.32 -11.30 -2.79
N TYR A 36 -22.24 -10.54 -2.95
CA TYR A 36 -21.40 -10.58 -4.16
C TYR A 36 -20.36 -11.69 -4.09
N LEU A 37 -20.05 -12.27 -5.24
CA LEU A 37 -19.04 -13.30 -5.35
C LEU A 37 -17.64 -12.72 -5.20
N LYS A 38 -16.79 -13.42 -4.45
CA LYS A 38 -15.35 -13.12 -4.32
C LYS A 38 -14.55 -14.24 -4.99
N PRO A 39 -14.08 -14.06 -6.23
CA PRO A 39 -13.29 -15.06 -6.92
C PRO A 39 -11.93 -15.23 -6.23
N TYR A 40 -11.44 -16.46 -6.23
CA TYR A 40 -10.10 -16.78 -5.71
C TYR A 40 -9.00 -16.27 -6.64
N LYS A 41 -9.21 -16.41 -7.97
CA LYS A 41 -8.32 -15.85 -8.98
C LYS A 41 -8.62 -14.36 -9.18
N LYS A 42 -7.57 -13.56 -9.34
CA LYS A 42 -7.66 -12.10 -9.47
C LYS A 42 -7.40 -11.57 -10.89
N LEU A 43 -6.83 -12.39 -11.77
CA LEU A 43 -6.69 -12.07 -13.20
C LEU A 43 -7.97 -12.46 -13.94
N LEU A 44 -9.02 -11.68 -13.72
CA LEU A 44 -10.34 -11.87 -14.30
C LEU A 44 -10.88 -10.52 -14.79
N VAL A 45 -11.84 -10.58 -15.71
CA VAL A 45 -12.59 -9.40 -16.13
C VAL A 45 -13.34 -8.77 -14.96
N ASP A 46 -13.49 -7.45 -14.99
CA ASP A 46 -14.09 -6.66 -13.91
C ASP A 46 -15.61 -6.82 -13.90
N VAL A 47 -16.07 -7.92 -13.30
CA VAL A 47 -17.48 -8.28 -13.20
C VAL A 47 -17.85 -8.55 -11.75
N THR A 48 -18.65 -7.65 -11.18
CA THR A 48 -19.18 -7.78 -9.83
C THR A 48 -20.61 -8.29 -9.90
N ALA A 49 -20.85 -9.53 -9.45
CA ALA A 49 -22.17 -10.14 -9.47
C ALA A 49 -22.35 -11.12 -8.30
N SER A 50 -23.60 -11.36 -7.95
CA SER A 50 -24.06 -12.39 -7.03
C SER A 50 -24.02 -13.78 -7.67
N GLY A 51 -24.20 -14.81 -6.84
CA GLY A 51 -24.21 -16.21 -7.30
C GLY A 51 -25.21 -16.48 -8.43
N SER A 52 -26.41 -15.92 -8.32
CA SER A 52 -27.49 -16.09 -9.31
C SER A 52 -27.27 -15.25 -10.58
N ALA A 53 -26.68 -14.07 -10.44
CA ALA A 53 -26.53 -13.11 -11.54
C ALA A 53 -25.23 -13.24 -12.34
N LEU A 54 -24.30 -14.10 -11.92
CA LEU A 54 -23.00 -14.26 -12.58
C LEU A 54 -23.12 -14.62 -14.07
N ILE A 55 -23.96 -15.61 -14.42
CA ILE A 55 -24.09 -16.06 -15.81
C ILE A 55 -24.68 -14.95 -16.70
N PRO A 56 -25.78 -14.27 -16.33
CA PRO A 56 -26.24 -13.08 -17.04
C PRO A 56 -25.17 -11.98 -17.17
N ALA A 57 -24.43 -11.68 -16.09
CA ALA A 57 -23.38 -10.65 -16.11
C ALA A 57 -22.27 -10.97 -17.12
N LEU A 58 -21.82 -12.22 -17.18
CA LEU A 58 -20.80 -12.65 -18.14
C LEU A 58 -21.32 -12.63 -19.58
N LYS A 59 -22.60 -12.94 -19.81
CA LYS A 59 -23.23 -12.81 -21.12
C LYS A 59 -23.26 -11.34 -21.57
N LEU A 60 -23.65 -10.44 -20.68
CA LEU A 60 -23.62 -9.00 -20.94
C LEU A 60 -22.21 -8.52 -21.28
N GLY A 61 -21.21 -8.89 -20.49
CA GLY A 61 -19.82 -8.54 -20.76
C GLY A 61 -19.33 -9.07 -22.09
N ASN A 62 -19.64 -10.33 -22.43
CA ASN A 62 -19.28 -10.90 -23.72
C ASN A 62 -19.94 -10.16 -24.90
N MET A 63 -21.19 -9.71 -24.77
CA MET A 63 -21.83 -8.89 -25.82
C MET A 63 -21.15 -7.53 -25.98
N LEU A 64 -20.82 -6.87 -24.86
CA LEU A 64 -20.10 -5.59 -24.87
C LEU A 64 -18.71 -5.73 -25.50
N PHE A 65 -17.93 -6.73 -25.10
CA PHE A 65 -16.58 -6.93 -25.61
C PHE A 65 -16.60 -7.23 -27.11
N LYS A 66 -17.51 -8.08 -27.58
CA LYS A 66 -17.69 -8.35 -29.01
C LYS A 66 -18.09 -7.11 -29.80
N ALA A 67 -18.94 -6.24 -29.24
CA ALA A 67 -19.33 -5.00 -29.90
C ALA A 67 -18.15 -4.01 -30.02
N LEU A 68 -17.34 -3.90 -28.98
CA LEU A 68 -16.11 -3.08 -29.01
C LEU A 68 -15.08 -3.63 -30.01
N GLU A 69 -14.86 -4.95 -30.01
CA GLU A 69 -13.96 -5.62 -30.98
C GLU A 69 -14.46 -5.48 -32.42
N ALA A 70 -15.77 -5.61 -32.66
CA ALA A 70 -16.38 -5.39 -33.97
C ALA A 70 -16.23 -3.94 -34.47
N SER A 71 -16.11 -2.98 -33.54
CA SER A 71 -15.84 -1.57 -33.84
C SER A 71 -14.34 -1.26 -34.00
N GLY A 72 -13.48 -2.29 -33.91
CA GLY A 72 -12.03 -2.19 -34.11
C GLY A 72 -11.23 -1.95 -32.83
N HIS A 73 -11.86 -1.94 -31.65
CA HIS A 73 -11.18 -1.64 -30.39
C HIS A 73 -10.68 -2.91 -29.70
N ARG A 74 -9.47 -2.83 -29.13
CA ARG A 74 -8.84 -3.96 -28.45
C ARG A 74 -9.23 -3.98 -26.97
N VAL A 75 -9.92 -5.04 -26.52
CA VAL A 75 -10.28 -5.26 -25.12
C VAL A 75 -9.30 -6.23 -24.46
N VAL A 76 -8.63 -5.83 -23.39
CA VAL A 76 -7.64 -6.65 -22.66
C VAL A 76 -7.62 -6.33 -21.17
N LEU A 77 -6.96 -7.19 -20.38
CA LEU A 77 -6.53 -6.80 -19.03
C LEU A 77 -5.26 -5.94 -19.14
N ALA A 78 -5.27 -4.74 -18.56
CA ALA A 78 -4.16 -3.77 -18.60
C ALA A 78 -2.81 -4.40 -18.32
N SER A 79 -1.72 -4.11 -19.05
CA SER A 79 -0.44 -4.84 -18.92
C SER A 79 0.16 -4.80 -17.51
N ALA A 80 0.99 -5.79 -17.16
CA ALA A 80 1.77 -5.73 -15.93
C ALA A 80 2.74 -4.53 -16.01
N GLY A 81 2.72 -3.66 -15.00
CA GLY A 81 3.58 -2.47 -14.94
C GLY A 81 2.99 -1.20 -15.54
N GLN A 82 1.81 -1.25 -16.16
CA GLN A 82 1.09 -0.02 -16.53
C GLN A 82 0.49 0.65 -15.29
N SER A 83 0.68 1.95 -15.15
CA SER A 83 0.14 2.79 -14.06
C SER A 83 -1.35 3.10 -14.24
N LEU A 84 -2.15 2.06 -14.51
CA LEU A 84 -3.59 2.15 -14.71
C LEU A 84 -4.33 1.69 -13.46
N ARG A 85 -5.19 2.55 -12.91
CA ARG A 85 -5.98 2.26 -11.71
C ARG A 85 -7.41 1.95 -12.06
N ARG A 86 -8.03 1.09 -11.25
CA ARG A 86 -9.46 0.83 -11.29
C ARG A 86 -10.20 1.89 -10.48
N THR A 87 -11.24 2.47 -11.05
CA THR A 87 -12.23 3.26 -10.30
C THR A 87 -13.18 2.33 -9.56
N PHE A 88 -13.58 2.69 -8.35
CA PHE A 88 -14.59 1.92 -7.61
C PHE A 88 -15.98 2.26 -8.15
N PRO A 89 -16.65 1.33 -8.85
CA PRO A 89 -18.00 1.56 -9.31
C PRO A 89 -18.95 1.58 -8.11
N GLU A 90 -19.95 2.45 -8.16
CA GLU A 90 -21.01 2.48 -7.15
C GLU A 90 -22.01 1.36 -7.44
N GLU A 91 -22.21 0.45 -6.49
CA GLU A 91 -23.14 -0.68 -6.63
C GLU A 91 -24.60 -0.34 -6.33
N ARG A 92 -24.88 0.83 -5.74
CA ARG A 92 -26.23 1.21 -5.28
C ARG A 92 -27.02 1.84 -6.44
N GLU A 93 -28.31 1.49 -6.57
CA GLU A 93 -29.17 1.95 -7.68
C GLU A 93 -29.22 3.48 -7.75
N GLU A 94 -29.58 4.16 -6.66
CA GLU A 94 -29.48 5.60 -6.40
C GLU A 94 -30.00 5.83 -4.96
N GLY A 95 -29.66 6.93 -4.27
CA GLY A 95 -30.31 7.33 -3.01
C GLY A 95 -29.72 6.79 -1.69
N GLY A 96 -28.57 6.11 -1.72
CA GLY A 96 -27.82 5.90 -0.50
C GLY A 96 -27.07 7.18 -0.14
N GLY A 97 -27.47 7.88 0.92
CA GLY A 97 -26.67 8.97 1.49
C GLY A 97 -25.21 8.55 1.74
N PRO A 98 -24.33 9.50 2.12
CA PRO A 98 -22.91 9.21 2.33
C PRO A 98 -22.74 7.93 3.16
N ARG A 99 -21.90 7.01 2.66
CA ARG A 99 -21.59 5.77 3.39
C ARG A 99 -21.19 6.14 4.81
N GLU A 100 -21.79 5.49 5.80
CA GLU A 100 -21.29 5.59 7.17
C GLU A 100 -19.82 5.18 7.18
N ARG A 101 -18.99 5.84 8.00
CA ARG A 101 -17.53 5.66 8.07
C ARG A 101 -17.08 4.18 8.17
N TRP A 102 -17.97 3.31 8.65
CA TRP A 102 -17.71 1.88 8.89
C TRP A 102 -18.22 0.96 7.77
N GLN A 103 -18.97 1.47 6.79
CA GLN A 103 -19.50 0.71 5.66
C GLN A 103 -18.52 0.79 4.47
N TYR A 104 -17.43 0.01 4.54
CA TYR A 104 -16.54 -0.16 3.39
C TYR A 104 -17.23 -0.99 2.30
N SER A 105 -17.03 -0.62 1.03
CA SER A 105 -17.44 -1.44 -0.11
C SER A 105 -16.63 -2.73 -0.09
N ASP A 106 -17.26 -3.84 0.30
CA ASP A 106 -16.62 -5.15 0.44
C ASP A 106 -16.64 -5.93 -0.89
N LEU A 107 -16.67 -5.20 -2.01
CA LEU A 107 -16.65 -5.74 -3.36
C LEU A 107 -15.27 -6.30 -3.70
N TRP A 108 -15.24 -7.34 -4.52
CA TRP A 108 -13.98 -7.81 -5.06
C TRP A 108 -13.50 -6.88 -6.18
N SER A 109 -12.19 -6.80 -6.35
CA SER A 109 -11.56 -6.12 -7.49
C SER A 109 -10.60 -7.07 -8.21
N PRO A 110 -10.49 -6.95 -9.55
CA PRO A 110 -9.46 -7.63 -10.31
C PRO A 110 -8.08 -7.05 -9.99
N ALA A 111 -7.03 -7.88 -10.12
CA ALA A 111 -5.65 -7.43 -9.94
C ALA A 111 -5.22 -6.43 -11.03
N ARG A 112 -5.85 -6.49 -12.21
CA ARG A 112 -5.59 -5.64 -13.36
C ARG A 112 -6.94 -5.19 -13.93
N PRO A 113 -7.15 -3.88 -14.17
CA PRO A 113 -8.41 -3.41 -14.72
C PRO A 113 -8.64 -4.00 -16.12
N THR A 114 -9.92 -4.24 -16.44
CA THR A 114 -10.30 -4.53 -17.83
C THR A 114 -10.32 -3.21 -18.58
N ILE A 115 -9.57 -3.13 -19.66
CA ILE A 115 -9.43 -1.91 -20.44
C ILE A 115 -9.78 -2.16 -21.90
N VAL A 116 -10.26 -1.12 -22.56
CA VAL A 116 -10.38 -1.03 -24.01
C VAL A 116 -9.46 0.07 -24.52
N TYR A 117 -8.69 -0.23 -25.56
CA TYR A 117 -7.89 0.78 -26.26
C TYR A 117 -8.71 1.38 -27.40
N VAL A 118 -8.91 2.69 -27.33
CA VAL A 118 -9.55 3.49 -28.38
C VAL A 118 -8.50 4.48 -28.87
N GLY A 119 -7.88 4.16 -30.02
CA GLY A 119 -6.65 4.83 -30.44
C GLY A 119 -5.52 4.62 -29.43
N ASP A 120 -4.95 5.73 -28.93
CA ASP A 120 -3.81 5.73 -28.02
C ASP A 120 -4.19 5.74 -26.53
N VAL A 121 -5.49 5.79 -26.21
CA VAL A 121 -5.97 5.91 -24.83
C VAL A 121 -6.63 4.63 -24.34
N ALA A 122 -6.35 4.29 -23.09
CA ALA A 122 -7.00 3.22 -22.38
C ALA A 122 -8.25 3.75 -21.65
N VAL A 123 -9.38 3.06 -21.81
CA VAL A 123 -10.61 3.27 -21.03
C VAL A 123 -10.87 2.03 -20.18
N GLY A 124 -11.06 2.21 -18.88
CA GLY A 124 -11.41 1.14 -17.97
C GLY A 124 -12.89 0.77 -18.07
N LEU A 125 -13.19 -0.52 -17.96
CA LEU A 125 -14.55 -1.07 -18.01
C LEU A 125 -14.82 -1.89 -16.75
N SER A 126 -16.00 -1.71 -16.16
CA SER A 126 -16.52 -2.53 -15.08
C SER A 126 -18.01 -2.85 -15.31
N ILE A 127 -18.43 -4.07 -14.97
CA ILE A 127 -19.83 -4.49 -15.00
C ILE A 127 -20.22 -4.84 -13.57
N VAL A 128 -21.24 -4.19 -13.05
CA VAL A 128 -21.65 -4.33 -11.66
C VAL A 128 -23.13 -4.65 -11.60
N GLU A 129 -23.49 -5.69 -10.85
CA GLU A 129 -24.86 -5.92 -10.46
C GLU A 129 -25.28 -4.87 -9.41
N ILE A 130 -26.41 -4.23 -9.67
CA ILE A 130 -26.97 -3.18 -8.83
C ILE A 130 -27.59 -3.81 -7.58
N SER A 131 -27.45 -3.10 -6.47
CA SER A 131 -28.06 -3.42 -5.19
C SER A 131 -29.09 -2.38 -4.73
N GLU A 132 -30.15 -2.90 -4.13
CA GLU A 132 -31.18 -2.15 -3.42
C GLU A 132 -30.87 -2.12 -1.91
N LEU A 133 -31.20 -1.02 -1.22
CA LEU A 133 -31.11 -0.95 0.24
C LEU A 133 -32.33 -1.62 0.85
N VAL A 134 -32.14 -2.82 1.41
CA VAL A 134 -33.19 -3.58 2.09
C VAL A 134 -32.95 -3.54 3.60
N MET A 135 -33.99 -3.24 4.37
CA MET A 135 -33.96 -3.35 5.83
C MET A 135 -33.89 -4.81 6.23
N GLN A 136 -32.90 -5.14 7.07
CA GLN A 136 -32.69 -6.50 7.54
C GLN A 136 -32.62 -6.56 9.05
N HIS A 137 -33.29 -7.57 9.61
CA HIS A 137 -33.17 -7.94 11.01
C HIS A 137 -31.94 -8.80 11.19
N ARG A 138 -31.05 -8.38 12.11
CA ARG A 138 -29.94 -9.23 12.56
C ARG A 138 -30.44 -10.16 13.67
N THR A 139 -30.45 -11.46 13.40
CA THR A 139 -30.74 -12.48 14.42
C THR A 139 -29.52 -12.66 15.35
N ASN A 140 -29.76 -13.09 16.60
CA ASN A 140 -28.72 -13.43 17.60
C ASN A 140 -27.60 -14.36 17.09
N LYS A 141 -27.82 -15.11 16.01
CA LYS A 141 -26.83 -15.98 15.35
C LYS A 141 -26.05 -15.30 14.20
N SER A 142 -25.99 -13.97 14.17
CA SER A 142 -25.33 -13.19 13.09
C SER A 142 -25.84 -13.49 11.68
N ARG A 143 -27.11 -13.90 11.56
CA ARG A 143 -27.80 -14.08 10.29
C ARG A 143 -28.70 -12.89 10.02
N TYR A 144 -28.78 -12.47 8.76
CA TYR A 144 -29.61 -11.38 8.32
C TYR A 144 -30.84 -11.94 7.62
N ILE A 145 -32.01 -11.52 8.07
CA ILE A 145 -33.31 -11.91 7.53
C ILE A 145 -33.95 -10.64 6.96
N ARG A 146 -34.49 -10.71 5.74
CA ARG A 146 -35.25 -9.60 5.16
C ARG A 146 -36.47 -9.30 6.03
N GLU A 147 -36.85 -8.03 6.14
CA GLU A 147 -38.04 -7.62 6.88
C GLU A 147 -39.30 -8.40 6.46
N SER A 148 -39.48 -8.63 5.15
CA SER A 148 -40.58 -9.41 4.59
C SER A 148 -40.59 -10.89 4.97
N GLU A 149 -39.44 -11.45 5.37
CA GLU A 149 -39.27 -12.87 5.71
C GLU A 149 -39.18 -13.09 7.23
N HIS A 150 -39.25 -12.02 8.02
CA HIS A 150 -39.13 -12.09 9.46
C HIS A 150 -40.45 -12.51 10.11
N ILE A 151 -40.46 -13.69 10.72
CA ILE A 151 -41.55 -14.12 11.59
C ILE A 151 -41.15 -13.77 13.03
N PRO A 152 -41.88 -12.86 13.72
CA PRO A 152 -41.53 -12.49 15.09
C PRO A 152 -41.68 -13.70 16.02
N PRO A 153 -40.71 -13.96 16.92
CA PRO A 153 -40.82 -15.06 17.87
C PRO A 153 -41.98 -14.81 18.85
N ARG A 154 -42.76 -15.85 19.15
CA ARG A 154 -43.81 -15.78 20.16
C ARG A 154 -43.20 -15.80 21.57
N GLY A 155 -43.10 -14.64 22.23
CA GLY A 155 -42.74 -14.54 23.66
C GLY A 155 -42.07 -13.23 24.07
N ARG A 156 -42.03 -12.94 25.39
CA ARG A 156 -41.39 -11.76 26.01
C ARG A 156 -39.85 -11.86 26.10
N LEU A 157 -39.17 -12.36 25.08
CA LEU A 157 -37.71 -12.21 25.02
C LEU A 157 -37.40 -10.84 24.42
N LEU A 158 -36.63 -10.03 25.17
CA LEU A 158 -36.02 -8.79 24.70
C LEU A 158 -35.12 -9.16 23.51
N ASP A 159 -35.68 -9.02 22.32
CA ASP A 159 -34.97 -9.20 21.07
C ASP A 159 -34.12 -7.93 20.89
N ASP A 160 -32.81 -8.07 21.09
CA ASP A 160 -31.77 -7.04 20.84
C ASP A 160 -31.71 -6.78 19.33
N ARG A 161 -32.79 -6.15 18.85
CA ARG A 161 -33.13 -5.95 17.45
C ARG A 161 -32.45 -4.70 16.94
N TRP A 162 -31.32 -4.92 16.29
CA TRP A 162 -30.73 -3.88 15.46
C TRP A 162 -31.20 -4.08 14.02
N MET A 163 -31.99 -3.12 13.54
CA MET A 163 -32.32 -2.97 12.13
C MET A 163 -31.13 -2.35 11.42
N ALA A 164 -30.70 -2.98 10.33
CA ALA A 164 -29.66 -2.43 9.48
C ALA A 164 -30.12 -2.39 8.02
N ALA A 165 -30.04 -1.23 7.39
CA ALA A 165 -30.17 -1.11 5.94
C ALA A 165 -28.94 -1.77 5.29
N ARG A 166 -29.17 -2.75 4.41
CA ARG A 166 -28.10 -3.45 3.69
C ARG A 166 -28.35 -3.47 2.20
N ALA A 167 -27.28 -3.27 1.44
CA ALA A 167 -27.28 -3.37 0.00
C ALA A 167 -27.40 -4.84 -0.42
N VAL A 168 -28.52 -5.21 -1.05
CA VAL A 168 -28.80 -6.56 -1.55
C VAL A 168 -28.87 -6.52 -3.08
N PRO A 169 -28.12 -7.36 -3.81
CA PRO A 169 -28.17 -7.41 -5.26
C PRO A 169 -29.54 -7.90 -5.75
N PHE A 170 -30.06 -7.27 -6.80
CA PHE A 170 -31.41 -7.53 -7.33
C PHE A 170 -31.43 -7.96 -8.82
N GLY A 171 -30.27 -8.34 -9.38
CA GLY A 171 -30.18 -8.93 -10.73
C GLY A 171 -30.19 -7.95 -11.90
N ARG A 172 -30.18 -6.65 -11.65
CA ARG A 172 -29.96 -5.60 -12.66
C ARG A 172 -28.49 -5.25 -12.77
N PHE A 173 -28.06 -4.75 -13.92
CA PHE A 173 -26.65 -4.45 -14.16
C PHE A 173 -26.41 -2.98 -14.48
N ARG A 174 -25.17 -2.56 -14.23
CA ARG A 174 -24.60 -1.27 -14.59
C ARG A 174 -23.28 -1.51 -15.31
N ILE A 175 -23.09 -0.88 -16.46
CA ILE A 175 -21.80 -0.78 -17.13
C ILE A 175 -21.18 0.55 -16.70
N VAL A 176 -19.92 0.52 -16.30
CA VAL A 176 -19.15 1.72 -15.92
C VAL A 176 -17.93 1.79 -16.82
N ALA A 177 -17.82 2.88 -17.57
CA ALA A 177 -16.60 3.25 -18.28
C ALA A 177 -15.91 4.36 -17.48
N TYR A 178 -14.59 4.27 -17.31
CA TYR A 178 -13.86 5.24 -16.50
C TYR A 178 -12.46 5.49 -17.06
N SER A 179 -11.89 6.63 -16.70
CA SER A 179 -10.49 6.94 -16.97
C SER A 179 -9.62 6.15 -15.99
N PRO A 180 -8.71 5.28 -16.46
CA PRO A 180 -7.82 4.54 -15.60
C PRO A 180 -6.58 5.37 -15.16
N TYR A 181 -6.46 6.62 -15.65
CA TYR A 181 -5.34 7.51 -15.34
C TYR A 181 -5.63 8.28 -14.05
N VAL A 182 -4.67 8.26 -13.12
CA VAL A 182 -4.83 8.87 -11.78
C VAL A 182 -5.07 10.38 -11.83
N GLN A 183 -4.57 11.05 -12.87
CA GLN A 183 -4.67 12.50 -12.99
C GLN A 183 -5.96 12.97 -13.69
N VAL A 184 -6.75 12.06 -14.26
CA VAL A 184 -7.93 12.42 -15.06
C VAL A 184 -9.15 11.73 -14.50
N ASP A 185 -10.02 12.51 -13.85
CA ASP A 185 -11.29 12.05 -13.33
C ASP A 185 -12.35 12.08 -14.44
N TRP A 186 -12.71 10.90 -14.95
CA TRP A 186 -13.86 10.71 -15.84
C TRP A 186 -14.49 9.35 -15.57
N CYS A 187 -15.83 9.33 -15.54
CA CYS A 187 -16.63 8.14 -15.28
C CYS A 187 -18.01 8.32 -15.91
N GLU A 188 -18.43 7.38 -16.74
CA GLU A 188 -19.76 7.29 -17.32
C GLU A 188 -20.41 5.95 -16.99
N GLN A 189 -21.71 5.98 -16.79
CA GLN A 189 -22.47 4.84 -16.27
C GLN A 189 -23.75 4.65 -17.05
N TRP A 190 -24.02 3.40 -17.43
CA TRP A 190 -25.26 2.98 -18.07
C TRP A 190 -25.91 1.91 -17.22
N GLN A 191 -27.16 2.14 -16.84
CA GLN A 191 -27.90 1.27 -15.93
C GLN A 191 -29.10 0.63 -16.59
N ASP A 192 -29.37 -0.61 -16.18
CA ASP A 192 -30.57 -1.33 -16.54
C ASP A 192 -31.79 -0.66 -15.90
N THR A 193 -32.74 -0.22 -16.72
CA THR A 193 -33.98 0.40 -16.24
C THR A 193 -35.15 -0.55 -16.45
N LYS A 194 -36.27 -0.32 -15.75
CA LYS A 194 -37.50 -1.12 -15.92
C LYS A 194 -38.00 -1.15 -17.37
N THR A 195 -37.69 -0.11 -18.16
CA THR A 195 -38.21 0.10 -19.51
C THR A 195 -37.19 -0.22 -20.61
N VAL A 196 -35.89 -0.02 -20.36
CA VAL A 196 -34.85 -0.23 -21.37
C VAL A 196 -33.78 -1.18 -20.83
N PRO A 197 -33.70 -2.40 -21.38
CA PRO A 197 -32.73 -3.37 -20.91
C PRO A 197 -31.31 -2.99 -21.36
N LEU A 198 -30.30 -3.21 -20.52
CA LEU A 198 -28.94 -2.72 -20.77
C LEU A 198 -28.28 -3.30 -22.03
N HIS A 199 -28.68 -4.51 -22.46
CA HIS A 199 -28.11 -5.14 -23.65
C HIS A 199 -28.50 -4.43 -24.96
N THR A 200 -29.64 -3.73 -25.02
CA THR A 200 -30.02 -2.96 -26.22
C THR A 200 -29.24 -1.65 -26.32
N GLN A 201 -28.69 -1.17 -25.21
CA GLN A 201 -27.93 0.08 -25.14
C GLN A 201 -26.46 -0.11 -25.53
N ILE A 202 -25.97 -1.33 -25.74
CA ILE A 202 -24.55 -1.62 -26.01
C ILE A 202 -24.00 -0.77 -27.18
N GLY A 203 -24.78 -0.60 -28.25
CA GLY A 203 -24.35 0.26 -29.38
C GLY A 203 -24.12 1.72 -28.95
N SER A 204 -25.02 2.26 -28.12
CA SER A 204 -24.88 3.61 -27.56
C SER A 204 -23.69 3.71 -26.59
N VAL A 205 -23.43 2.68 -25.78
CA VAL A 205 -22.26 2.60 -24.90
C VAL A 205 -20.96 2.69 -25.72
N VAL A 206 -20.86 1.92 -26.81
CA VAL A 206 -19.68 1.94 -27.69
C VAL A 206 -19.50 3.33 -28.30
N GLN A 207 -20.56 3.92 -28.84
CA GLN A 207 -20.52 5.27 -29.41
C GLN A 207 -20.12 6.34 -28.39
N ALA A 208 -20.60 6.25 -27.16
CA ALA A 208 -20.24 7.20 -26.10
C ALA A 208 -18.75 7.07 -25.73
N ILE A 209 -18.23 5.85 -25.61
CA ILE A 209 -16.81 5.61 -25.37
C ILE A 209 -15.96 6.19 -26.52
N GLU A 210 -16.36 5.96 -27.78
CA GLU A 210 -15.68 6.50 -28.95
C GLU A 210 -15.72 8.03 -29.01
N ALA A 211 -16.86 8.64 -28.71
CA ALA A 211 -17.03 10.09 -28.72
C ALA A 211 -16.19 10.78 -27.64
N MET A 212 -15.98 10.13 -26.49
CA MET A 212 -15.19 10.69 -25.39
C MET A 212 -13.69 10.47 -25.52
N ALA A 213 -13.24 9.48 -26.29
CA ALA A 213 -11.83 9.15 -26.41
C ALA A 213 -10.94 10.34 -26.86
N PRO A 214 -11.32 11.17 -27.87
CA PRO A 214 -10.52 12.33 -28.26
C PRO A 214 -10.33 13.36 -27.13
N ALA A 215 -11.40 13.63 -26.37
CA ALA A 215 -11.32 14.55 -25.23
C ALA A 215 -10.45 13.98 -24.10
N LEU A 216 -10.48 12.67 -23.89
CA LEU A 216 -9.66 11.99 -22.90
C LEU A 216 -8.17 12.01 -23.28
N ILE A 217 -7.82 11.86 -24.56
CA ILE A 217 -6.44 12.00 -25.07
C ILE A 217 -5.86 13.36 -24.68
N GLU A 218 -6.61 14.45 -24.92
CA GLU A 218 -6.12 15.80 -24.63
C GLU A 218 -5.95 16.02 -23.12
N LYS A 219 -6.91 15.58 -22.31
CA LYS A 219 -6.81 15.67 -20.84
C LYS A 219 -5.62 14.89 -20.28
N VAL A 220 -5.36 13.69 -20.78
CA VAL A 220 -4.21 12.88 -20.33
C VAL A 220 -2.90 13.57 -20.69
N ARG A 221 -2.77 14.11 -21.91
CA ARG A 221 -1.57 14.85 -22.33
C ARG A 221 -1.31 16.09 -21.48
N GLN A 222 -2.36 16.84 -21.13
CA GLN A 222 -2.24 18.00 -20.25
C GLN A 222 -1.79 17.59 -18.85
N ALA A 223 -2.42 16.54 -18.29
CA ALA A 223 -2.09 16.02 -16.99
C ALA A 223 -0.65 15.48 -16.87
N ASP A 224 -0.13 14.87 -17.94
CA ASP A 224 1.26 14.41 -18.01
C ASP A 224 2.25 15.58 -17.96
N ARG A 225 2.00 16.66 -18.71
CA ARG A 225 2.83 17.87 -18.66
C ARG A 225 2.86 18.49 -17.26
N GLU A 226 1.71 18.59 -16.62
CA GLU A 226 1.62 19.13 -15.25
C GLU A 226 2.31 18.24 -14.22
N ALA A 227 2.26 16.92 -14.39
CA ALA A 227 2.94 15.99 -13.50
C ALA A 227 4.46 16.01 -13.68
N GLU A 228 4.96 16.17 -14.91
CA GLU A 228 6.38 16.32 -15.19
C GLU A 228 6.92 17.62 -14.57
N PHE A 229 6.20 18.73 -14.72
CA PHE A 229 6.55 19.99 -14.08
C PHE A 229 6.56 19.90 -12.54
N ARG A 230 5.55 19.26 -11.95
CA ARG A 230 5.52 19.01 -10.50
C ARG A 230 6.68 18.12 -10.04
N ARG A 231 7.03 17.11 -10.84
CA ARG A 231 8.15 16.21 -10.54
C ARG A 231 9.48 16.97 -10.54
N GLN A 232 9.70 17.84 -11.53
CA GLN A 232 10.90 18.68 -11.59
C GLN A 232 11.01 19.58 -10.36
N LYS A 233 9.95 20.32 -10.03
CA LYS A 233 9.89 21.15 -8.82
C LYS A 233 10.13 20.36 -7.54
N TRP A 234 9.56 19.18 -7.44
CA TRP A 234 9.74 18.31 -6.28
C TRP A 234 11.19 17.83 -6.16
N LEU A 235 11.84 17.46 -7.27
CA LEU A 235 13.25 17.06 -7.26
C LEU A 235 14.17 18.21 -6.86
N GLU A 236 13.94 19.41 -7.37
CA GLU A 236 14.68 20.62 -6.98
C GLU A 236 14.52 20.93 -5.48
N GLU A 237 13.30 20.83 -4.97
CA GLU A 237 12.99 21.08 -3.56
C GLU A 237 13.60 20.01 -2.64
N VAL A 238 13.53 18.74 -3.03
CA VAL A 238 14.17 17.63 -2.29
C VAL A 238 15.69 17.81 -2.27
N GLU A 239 16.30 18.17 -3.40
CA GLU A 239 17.74 18.43 -3.48
C GLU A 239 18.13 19.62 -2.60
N ARG A 240 17.33 20.69 -2.58
CA ARG A 240 17.53 21.84 -1.69
C ARG A 240 17.48 21.41 -0.22
N GLN A 241 16.47 20.62 0.15
CA GLN A 241 16.31 20.11 1.51
C GLN A 241 17.50 19.23 1.92
N HIS A 242 17.91 18.30 1.06
CA HIS A 242 19.06 17.45 1.34
C HIS A 242 20.36 18.24 1.53
N ARG A 243 20.59 19.29 0.75
CA ARG A 243 21.74 20.19 0.94
C ARG A 243 21.67 20.96 2.26
N GLU A 244 20.50 21.45 2.63
CA GLU A 244 20.31 22.15 3.92
C GLU A 244 20.50 21.21 5.11
N GLU A 245 19.99 20.00 5.03
CA GLU A 245 20.19 18.96 6.04
C GLU A 245 21.66 18.56 6.17
N ASP A 246 22.37 18.39 5.05
CA ASP A 246 23.79 18.09 5.02
C ASP A 246 24.60 19.19 5.72
N ARG A 247 24.35 20.46 5.36
CA ARG A 247 24.98 21.62 6.02
C ARG A 247 24.73 21.65 7.52
N LYS A 248 23.48 21.37 7.95
CA LYS A 248 23.14 21.29 9.37
C LYS A 248 23.91 20.17 10.08
N ARG A 249 24.05 19.00 9.45
CA ARG A 249 24.81 17.88 10.02
C ARG A 249 26.30 18.17 10.12
N VAL A 250 26.89 18.84 9.13
CA VAL A 250 28.29 19.31 9.20
C VAL A 250 28.48 20.32 10.32
N ALA A 251 27.58 21.31 10.46
CA ALA A 251 27.66 22.27 11.55
C ALA A 251 27.51 21.59 12.91
N GLN A 252 26.60 20.62 13.03
CA GLN A 252 26.40 19.88 14.27
C GLN A 252 27.60 18.98 14.59
N SER A 253 28.21 18.32 13.62
CA SER A 253 29.40 17.47 13.87
C SER A 253 30.58 18.29 14.40
N MET A 254 30.74 19.53 13.92
CA MET A 254 31.71 20.48 14.43
C MET A 254 31.44 20.84 15.90
N ILE A 255 30.20 21.20 16.23
CA ILE A 255 29.81 21.56 17.59
C ILE A 255 29.98 20.37 18.54
N ASP A 256 29.52 19.19 18.15
CA ASP A 256 29.58 17.99 18.97
C ASP A 256 31.03 17.56 19.23
N SER A 257 31.88 17.56 18.20
CA SER A 257 33.30 17.21 18.33
C SER A 257 34.05 18.20 19.25
N GLN A 258 33.78 19.50 19.12
CA GLN A 258 34.35 20.52 20.01
C GLN A 258 33.87 20.37 21.45
N THR A 259 32.59 20.07 21.64
CA THR A 259 32.01 19.89 22.98
C THR A 259 32.62 18.67 23.66
N GLU A 260 32.68 17.54 22.94
CA GLU A 260 33.32 16.32 23.44
C GLU A 260 34.81 16.55 23.77
N LEU A 261 35.55 17.24 22.90
CA LEU A 261 36.95 17.58 23.17
C LEU A 261 37.11 18.43 24.44
N ARG A 262 36.23 19.42 24.65
CA ARG A 262 36.24 20.24 25.88
C ARG A 262 35.93 19.41 27.12
N GLU A 263 34.95 18.51 27.04
CA GLU A 263 34.62 17.61 28.14
C GLU A 263 35.78 16.67 28.48
N MET A 264 36.47 16.14 27.46
CA MET A 264 37.68 15.32 27.65
C MET A 264 38.82 16.12 28.29
N ILE A 265 39.09 17.35 27.83
CA ILE A 265 40.11 18.23 28.45
C ILE A 265 39.77 18.50 29.91
N ALA A 266 38.50 18.78 30.22
CA ALA A 266 38.06 19.03 31.59
C ALA A 266 38.26 17.79 32.48
N GLN A 267 37.87 16.61 32.01
CA GLN A 267 38.08 15.35 32.73
C GLN A 267 39.58 15.06 32.95
N TRP A 268 40.42 15.26 31.94
CA TRP A 268 41.87 15.06 32.07
C TRP A 268 42.50 16.05 33.05
N SER A 269 42.10 17.32 32.99
CA SER A 269 42.59 18.34 33.93
C SER A 269 42.26 17.98 35.38
N HIS A 270 41.08 17.40 35.61
CA HIS A 270 40.67 16.90 36.92
C HIS A 270 41.54 15.73 37.38
N LEU A 271 41.80 14.74 36.50
CA LEU A 271 42.66 13.59 36.83
C LEU A 271 44.10 14.04 37.17
N VAL A 272 44.69 14.92 36.36
CA VAL A 272 46.03 15.47 36.61
C VAL A 272 46.06 16.25 37.93
N SER A 273 45.01 17.03 38.23
CA SER A 273 44.92 17.77 39.50
C SER A 273 44.84 16.83 40.70
N VAL A 274 44.12 15.70 40.59
CA VAL A 274 44.06 14.66 41.62
C VAL A 274 45.42 13.99 41.80
N GLU A 275 46.11 13.61 40.73
CA GLU A 275 47.46 13.02 40.80
C GLU A 275 48.47 13.98 41.45
N GLN A 276 48.47 15.26 41.05
CA GLN A 276 49.31 16.28 41.64
C GLN A 276 49.02 16.45 43.14
N PHE A 277 47.75 16.47 43.54
CA PHE A 277 47.35 16.54 44.93
C PHE A 277 47.86 15.34 45.74
N LEU A 278 47.71 14.12 45.21
CA LEU A 278 48.21 12.90 45.86
C LEU A 278 49.73 12.88 45.96
N ARG A 279 50.44 13.38 44.93
CA ARG A 279 51.90 13.53 44.96
C ARG A 279 52.33 14.52 46.05
N LEU A 280 51.66 15.66 46.18
CA LEU A 280 51.93 16.63 47.24
C LEU A 280 51.68 16.07 48.65
N ILE A 281 50.65 15.23 48.84
CA ILE A 281 50.43 14.53 50.11
C ILE A 281 51.59 13.57 50.40
N ARG A 282 52.05 12.82 49.40
CA ARG A 282 53.19 11.90 49.53
C ARG A 282 54.47 12.64 49.94
N GLU A 283 54.82 13.72 49.25
CA GLU A 283 55.98 14.56 49.55
C GLU A 283 55.92 15.13 50.98
N ARG A 284 54.74 15.59 51.43
CA ARG A 284 54.56 16.07 52.81
C ARG A 284 54.62 14.95 53.85
N ALA A 285 54.14 13.75 53.51
CA ALA A 285 54.20 12.59 54.40
C ALA A 285 55.64 12.13 54.65
N GLU A 286 56.56 12.38 53.71
CA GLU A 286 57.98 12.06 53.89
C GLU A 286 58.66 12.90 54.97
N CYS A 287 58.17 14.12 55.23
CA CYS A 287 58.63 15.01 56.29
C CYS A 287 58.09 14.66 57.70
N LEU A 288 57.17 13.70 57.81
CA LEU A 288 56.64 13.20 59.09
C LEU A 288 57.48 12.02 59.59
N ALA A 289 57.49 11.77 60.91
CA ALA A 289 58.21 10.64 61.52
C ALA A 289 57.28 9.79 62.40
N GLY A 290 57.57 8.50 62.54
CA GLY A 290 56.83 7.57 63.42
C GLY A 290 55.46 7.13 62.89
N GLU A 291 54.53 6.82 63.79
CA GLU A 291 53.18 6.30 63.49
C GLU A 291 52.36 7.20 62.54
N ASP A 292 52.57 8.53 62.60
CA ASP A 292 51.84 9.47 61.75
C ASP A 292 52.19 9.31 60.26
N LYS A 293 53.45 8.98 59.94
CA LYS A 293 53.88 8.72 58.56
C LYS A 293 53.24 7.44 58.01
N GLU A 294 53.24 6.37 58.79
CA GLU A 294 52.65 5.09 58.39
C GLU A 294 51.14 5.21 58.18
N ARG A 295 50.46 5.96 59.05
CA ARG A 295 49.02 6.22 58.94
C ARG A 295 48.67 6.97 57.65
N VAL A 296 49.44 8.01 57.29
CA VAL A 296 49.19 8.81 56.08
C VAL A 296 49.47 8.00 54.81
N LEU A 297 50.58 7.23 54.78
CA LEU A 297 50.92 6.40 53.62
C LEU A 297 49.92 5.25 53.41
N SER A 298 49.42 4.64 54.49
CA SER A 298 48.38 3.60 54.41
C SER A 298 47.08 4.12 53.81
N ARG A 299 46.64 5.33 54.20
CA ARG A 299 45.46 5.97 53.59
C ARG A 299 45.69 6.42 52.16
N LEU A 300 46.92 6.82 51.82
CA LEU A 300 47.28 7.18 50.45
C LEU A 300 47.18 5.97 49.51
N ASN A 301 47.63 4.78 49.95
CA ASN A 301 47.50 3.56 49.15
C ASN A 301 46.04 3.16 48.93
N LEU A 302 45.18 3.27 49.95
CA LEU A 302 43.73 3.04 49.79
C LEU A 302 43.09 4.02 48.80
N ALA A 303 43.53 5.28 48.78
CA ALA A 303 43.05 6.29 47.83
C ALA A 303 43.51 5.98 46.39
N LEU A 304 44.75 5.51 46.21
CA LEU A 304 45.29 5.11 44.91
C LEU A 304 44.56 3.88 44.34
N ASP A 305 44.28 2.88 45.18
CA ASP A 305 43.50 1.69 44.80
C ASP A 305 42.05 2.06 44.43
N PHE A 306 41.45 3.05 45.12
CA PHE A 306 40.09 3.48 44.87
C PHE A 306 39.92 4.26 43.55
N ILE A 307 40.91 5.08 43.18
CA ILE A 307 40.82 5.91 41.97
C ILE A 307 40.91 5.06 40.69
N GLY A 308 41.69 3.98 40.71
CA GLY A 308 41.92 3.10 39.56
C GLY A 308 42.67 3.83 38.44
N ALA A 309 43.80 3.29 37.99
CA ALA A 309 44.55 3.90 36.90
C ALA A 309 43.74 3.84 35.60
N LYS A 310 43.16 4.97 35.20
CA LYS A 310 42.59 5.17 33.87
C LYS A 310 43.56 6.02 33.07
N ASP A 311 44.12 5.47 32.01
CA ASP A 311 45.05 6.19 31.13
C ASP A 311 44.29 7.28 30.35
N PRO A 312 44.60 8.56 30.54
CA PRO A 312 43.97 9.65 29.78
C PRO A 312 44.24 9.56 28.26
N LEU A 313 45.32 8.90 27.85
CA LEU A 313 45.65 8.72 26.44
C LEU A 313 44.67 7.78 25.74
N GLU A 314 44.08 6.80 26.44
CA GLU A 314 43.03 5.95 25.88
C GLU A 314 41.79 6.76 25.49
N PHE A 315 41.40 7.73 26.32
CA PHE A 315 40.23 8.59 26.06
C PHE A 315 40.46 9.53 24.87
N PHE A 316 41.67 10.08 24.73
CA PHE A 316 42.00 10.94 23.59
C PHE A 316 42.00 10.15 22.27
N CYS A 317 42.50 8.91 22.28
CA CYS A 317 42.46 8.03 21.11
C CYS A 317 41.03 7.59 20.72
N MET A 318 40.05 7.74 21.61
CA MET A 318 38.63 7.47 21.35
C MET A 318 37.84 8.69 20.83
N TRP A 319 38.41 9.89 20.89
CA TRP A 319 37.79 11.10 20.36
C TRP A 319 37.66 11.03 18.83
N LYS A 320 36.50 11.45 18.32
CA LYS A 320 36.25 11.49 16.88
C LYS A 320 36.28 12.91 16.33
N THR A 321 36.99 13.08 15.23
CA THR A 321 37.02 14.34 14.50
C THR A 321 35.66 14.62 13.84
N PRO A 322 35.35 15.89 13.49
CA PRO A 322 34.09 16.23 12.83
C PRO A 322 33.84 15.46 11.53
N GLU A 323 34.91 15.17 10.78
CA GLU A 323 34.88 14.43 9.51
C GLU A 323 34.63 12.94 9.72
N GLU A 324 35.18 12.36 10.79
CA GLU A 324 34.87 10.97 11.21
C GLU A 324 33.45 10.82 11.76
N ARG A 325 32.88 11.89 12.32
CA ARG A 325 31.51 11.95 12.81
C ARG A 325 30.49 12.08 11.68
N TYR A 326 30.80 12.93 10.70
CA TYR A 326 29.94 13.12 9.53
C TYR A 326 30.74 13.52 8.30
N ALA A 327 30.77 12.64 7.30
CA ALA A 327 31.30 12.94 5.98
C ALA A 327 30.24 13.70 5.15
N PRO A 328 30.51 14.92 4.67
CA PRO A 328 29.57 15.69 3.86
C PRO A 328 29.18 14.92 2.59
N ARG A 329 27.89 14.92 2.26
CA ARG A 329 27.39 14.32 1.02
C ARG A 329 27.51 15.25 -0.17
N TYR A 330 27.53 16.55 0.09
CA TYR A 330 27.70 17.57 -0.94
C TYR A 330 29.01 18.31 -0.67
N THR A 331 29.92 18.28 -1.63
CA THR A 331 31.18 19.03 -1.50
C THR A 331 30.93 20.50 -1.85
N THR A 332 31.69 21.40 -1.24
CA THR A 332 31.63 22.85 -1.53
C THR A 332 32.04 23.22 -2.95
N LEU A 333 32.54 22.27 -3.75
CA LEU A 333 33.00 22.47 -5.12
C LEU A 333 31.91 22.26 -6.19
N ASP A 334 30.76 21.67 -5.85
CA ASP A 334 29.70 21.33 -6.82
C ASP A 334 28.66 22.45 -7.04
N GLY A 335 29.03 23.70 -6.75
CA GLY A 335 28.14 24.86 -6.76
C GLY A 335 28.66 26.08 -7.51
N GLY A 336 29.31 25.87 -8.67
CA GLY A 336 29.73 26.92 -9.61
C GLY A 336 28.72 27.11 -10.73
#